data_AF-A0A7K9P2P0-F1
#
_entry.id   AF-A0A7K9P2P0-F1
#
_cell.length_a   1.000
_cell.length_b   1.000
_cell.length_c   1.000
_cell.angle_alpha   90.00
_cell.angle_beta   90.00
_cell.angle_gamma   90.00
#
_symmetry.space_group_name_H-M   'P 1'
#
loop_
_entity.id
_entity.type
_entity.pdbx_description
1 polymer ?
#
loop_
_entity_poly.entity_id
_entity_poly.type
_entity_poly.pdbx_seq_one_letter_code
_entity_poly.pdbx_strand_id
1 'polypeptide(L)'
;GEALPLQRFPPSSKQPVPASYTAACQPHKLPARPLRRPAKVCQAGDAYTREKFKPQPTRDLEKEKRRLQNILATGKDDTEDELKRVLIQKKEEETPEPDRFEELINEIQERREFLAEMEALGQGRKYEGIVLTEISQKLHEMEIIDKKRSEEMRKIMTKPFPVGNKSNLQD
;
A
#
# COMPACT_ATOMS: atom_id res chain seq x y z
N GLY A 1 -24.33 2.18 -27.95
CA GLY A 1 -23.54 3.15 -27.18
C GLY A 1 -24.51 4.21 -26.71
N GLU A 2 -24.80 4.25 -25.43
CA GLU A 2 -25.76 5.22 -24.88
C GLU A 2 -25.16 6.62 -24.84
N ALA A 3 -26.01 7.63 -25.05
CA ALA A 3 -25.62 9.04 -25.04
C ALA A 3 -25.40 9.52 -23.61
N LEU A 4 -24.31 10.28 -23.39
CA LEU A 4 -23.91 10.83 -22.10
C LEU A 4 -24.98 11.79 -21.53
N PRO A 5 -25.24 11.76 -20.21
CA PRO A 5 -26.19 12.67 -19.58
C PRO A 5 -25.67 14.11 -19.61
N LEU A 6 -26.45 15.01 -20.19
CA LEU A 6 -26.19 16.46 -20.24
C LEU A 6 -26.60 17.14 -18.93
N GLN A 7 -26.01 16.76 -17.79
CA GLN A 7 -26.26 17.48 -16.54
C GLN A 7 -25.23 18.61 -16.36
N ARG A 8 -25.67 19.85 -16.62
CA ARG A 8 -24.91 21.07 -16.28
C ARG A 8 -25.27 21.50 -14.86
N PHE A 9 -24.28 21.59 -13.98
CA PHE A 9 -24.44 22.22 -12.67
C PHE A 9 -24.32 23.75 -12.80
N PRO A 10 -25.17 24.54 -12.12
CA PRO A 10 -25.04 26.00 -12.13
C PRO A 10 -23.75 26.41 -11.40
N PRO A 11 -23.08 27.51 -11.82
CA PRO A 11 -21.95 28.03 -11.07
C PRO A 11 -22.42 28.45 -9.68
N SER A 12 -21.82 27.83 -8.66
CA SER A 12 -21.97 28.22 -7.25
C SER A 12 -21.41 29.63 -7.07
N SER A 13 -22.30 30.62 -7.13
CA SER A 13 -21.96 32.02 -6.90
C SER A 13 -21.71 32.23 -5.42
N LYS A 14 -20.46 32.11 -4.98
CA LYS A 14 -20.03 32.72 -3.72
C LYS A 14 -19.94 34.22 -3.96
N GLN A 15 -20.83 34.99 -3.34
CA GLN A 15 -20.72 36.45 -3.31
C GLN A 15 -19.36 36.84 -2.70
N PRO A 16 -18.59 37.74 -3.33
CA PRO A 16 -17.41 38.31 -2.69
C PRO A 16 -17.86 39.19 -1.52
N VAL A 17 -17.35 38.88 -0.34
CA VAL A 17 -17.49 39.72 0.86
C VAL A 17 -16.78 41.05 0.58
N PRO A 18 -17.40 42.21 0.81
CA PRO A 18 -16.71 43.48 0.62
C PRO A 18 -15.63 43.61 1.71
N ALA A 19 -14.37 43.62 1.28
CA ALA A 19 -13.27 44.03 2.14
C ALA A 19 -13.47 45.50 2.53
N SER A 20 -13.49 45.78 3.83
CA SER A 20 -13.51 47.15 4.34
C SER A 20 -12.14 47.78 4.14
N TYR A 21 -11.93 48.45 3.00
CA TYR A 21 -10.77 49.33 2.80
C TYR A 21 -11.08 50.70 3.41
N THR A 22 -10.55 50.96 4.60
CA THR A 22 -10.41 52.33 5.12
C THR A 22 -9.10 52.92 4.61
N ALA A 23 -9.18 53.85 3.65
CA ALA A 23 -8.33 55.04 3.56
C ALA A 23 -8.71 55.84 2.30
N ALA A 24 -9.12 57.08 2.50
CA ALA A 24 -9.37 58.02 1.43
C ALA A 24 -8.06 58.36 0.69
N CYS A 25 -7.90 57.86 -0.53
CA CYS A 25 -6.86 58.33 -1.44
C CYS A 25 -7.40 59.49 -2.26
N GLN A 26 -6.83 60.68 -2.03
CA GLN A 26 -7.09 61.90 -2.81
C GLN A 26 -6.89 61.63 -4.31
N PRO A 27 -7.68 62.26 -5.22
CA PRO A 27 -7.46 62.11 -6.65
C PRO A 27 -6.15 62.79 -7.04
N HIS A 28 -5.08 62.01 -7.15
CA HIS A 28 -3.85 62.44 -7.77
C HIS A 28 -4.16 62.83 -9.22
N LYS A 29 -3.99 64.11 -9.57
CA LYS A 29 -4.19 64.60 -10.94
C LYS A 29 -3.26 63.83 -11.88
N LEU A 30 -3.80 62.87 -12.61
CA LEU A 30 -3.06 62.16 -13.64
C LEU A 30 -2.70 63.16 -14.74
N PRO A 31 -1.46 63.13 -15.27
CA PRO A 31 -1.08 64.04 -16.33
C PRO A 31 -2.00 63.85 -17.54
N ALA A 32 -2.55 64.95 -18.06
CA ALA A 32 -3.52 64.97 -19.16
C ALA A 32 -2.97 64.47 -20.51
N ARG A 33 -1.68 64.11 -20.58
CA ARG A 33 -1.03 63.57 -21.77
C ARG A 33 -0.34 62.26 -21.42
N PRO A 34 -0.56 61.17 -22.17
CA PRO A 34 0.16 59.92 -21.95
C PRO A 34 1.65 60.14 -22.25
N LEU A 35 2.45 60.25 -21.19
CA LEU A 35 3.90 60.37 -21.31
C LEU A 35 4.47 58.98 -21.63
N ARG A 36 5.15 58.85 -22.77
CA ARG A 36 5.90 57.63 -23.07
C ARG A 36 7.02 57.48 -22.03
N ARG A 37 7.24 56.25 -21.56
CA ARG A 37 8.35 55.96 -20.64
C ARG A 37 9.69 56.26 -21.34
N PRO A 38 10.65 56.87 -20.63
CA PRO A 38 11.97 57.14 -21.20
C PRO A 38 12.71 55.84 -21.51
N ALA A 39 13.54 55.85 -22.56
CA ALA A 39 14.20 54.65 -23.09
C ALA A 39 14.96 53.85 -22.03
N LYS A 40 15.62 54.54 -21.09
CA LYS A 40 16.34 53.88 -19.98
C LYS A 40 15.45 53.05 -19.07
N VAL A 41 14.19 53.47 -18.87
CA VAL A 41 13.21 52.72 -18.06
C VAL A 41 12.66 51.53 -18.85
N CYS A 42 12.49 51.67 -20.17
CA CYS A 42 12.08 50.54 -21.02
C CYS A 42 13.19 49.48 -21.12
N GLN A 43 14.46 49.91 -21.13
CA GLN A 43 15.63 49.04 -21.14
C GLN A 43 16.03 48.52 -19.74
N ALA A 44 15.40 49.02 -18.68
CA ALA A 44 15.72 48.60 -17.32
C ALA A 44 15.27 47.15 -17.08
N GLY A 45 16.14 46.36 -16.46
CA GLY A 45 15.92 44.94 -16.21
C GLY A 45 16.34 44.06 -17.38
N ASP A 46 15.84 42.83 -17.41
CA ASP A 46 16.21 41.80 -18.40
C ASP A 46 15.23 41.72 -19.58
N ALA A 47 14.43 42.76 -19.82
CA ALA A 47 13.34 42.75 -20.82
C ALA A 47 13.82 42.49 -22.26
N TYR A 48 15.08 42.77 -22.57
CA TYR A 48 15.71 42.53 -23.88
C TYR A 48 16.75 41.40 -23.84
N THR A 49 16.96 40.79 -22.67
CA THR A 49 17.89 39.67 -22.51
C THR A 49 17.21 38.39 -23.01
N ARG A 50 17.78 37.73 -24.01
CA ARG A 50 17.25 36.46 -24.53
C ARG A 50 17.40 35.37 -23.47
N GLU A 51 16.33 34.61 -23.22
CA GLU A 51 16.36 33.46 -22.33
C GLU A 51 17.42 32.44 -22.78
N LYS A 52 18.19 31.92 -21.82
CA LYS A 52 19.16 30.86 -22.07
C LYS A 52 18.43 29.52 -22.12
N PHE A 53 18.71 28.70 -23.14
CA PHE A 53 18.20 27.34 -23.22
C PHE A 53 18.61 26.55 -21.98
N LYS A 54 17.63 25.96 -21.29
CA LYS A 54 17.84 25.02 -20.19
C LYS A 54 17.30 23.66 -20.61
N PRO A 55 18.17 22.68 -20.96
CA PRO A 55 17.69 21.35 -21.30
C PRO A 55 16.93 20.76 -20.11
N GLN A 56 15.73 20.25 -20.35
CA GLN A 56 14.97 19.49 -19.37
C GLN A 56 15.57 18.08 -19.26
N PRO A 57 15.44 17.40 -18.10
CA PRO A 57 15.76 15.99 -17.99
C PRO A 57 15.03 15.19 -19.08
N THR A 58 15.78 14.58 -19.99
CA THR A 58 15.21 13.77 -21.06
C THR A 58 14.60 12.51 -20.45
N ARG A 59 13.31 12.28 -20.71
CA ARG A 59 12.68 10.99 -20.40
C ARG A 59 13.22 9.94 -21.35
N ASP A 60 13.43 8.73 -20.86
CA ASP A 60 13.82 7.61 -21.70
C ASP A 60 12.70 7.28 -22.71
N LEU A 61 12.97 7.56 -23.98
CA LEU A 61 12.02 7.38 -25.08
C LEU A 61 11.68 5.91 -25.30
N GLU A 62 12.63 5.00 -25.06
CA GLU A 62 12.39 3.56 -25.25
C GLU A 62 11.45 3.03 -24.16
N LYS A 63 11.63 3.51 -22.92
CA LYS A 63 10.73 3.19 -21.81
C LYS A 63 9.30 3.71 -22.06
N GLU A 64 9.16 4.95 -22.51
CA GLU A 64 7.84 5.52 -22.79
C GLU A 64 7.17 4.83 -23.98
N LYS A 65 7.95 4.46 -25.02
CA LYS A 65 7.43 3.70 -26.16
C LYS A 65 6.87 2.35 -25.72
N ARG A 66 7.60 1.61 -24.88
CA ARG A 66 7.15 0.34 -24.32
C ARG A 66 5.89 0.50 -23.47
N ARG A 67 5.88 1.48 -22.57
CA ARG A 67 4.72 1.82 -21.73
C ARG A 67 3.47 2.07 -22.59
N LEU A 68 3.58 2.94 -23.60
CA LEU A 68 2.48 3.25 -24.49
C LEU A 68 2.06 2.04 -25.34
N GLN A 69 3.00 1.22 -25.80
CA GLN A 69 2.69 -0.02 -26.52
C GLN A 69 1.84 -0.95 -25.65
N ASN A 70 2.19 -1.12 -24.38
CA ASN A 70 1.46 -1.98 -23.45
C ASN A 70 0.06 -1.42 -23.14
N ILE A 71 -0.06 -0.10 -22.95
CA ILE A 71 -1.35 0.57 -22.77
C ILE A 71 -2.24 0.40 -24.01
N LEU A 72 -1.69 0.54 -25.22
CA LEU A 72 -2.49 0.40 -26.45
C LEU A 72 -2.86 -1.05 -26.75
N ALA A 73 -1.99 -2.01 -26.44
CA ALA A 73 -2.23 -3.42 -26.68
C ALA A 73 -3.19 -4.04 -25.65
N THR A 74 -2.96 -3.78 -24.35
CA THR A 74 -3.63 -4.46 -23.24
C THR A 74 -4.55 -3.54 -22.43
N GLY A 75 -4.45 -2.22 -22.62
CA GLY A 75 -5.20 -1.23 -21.83
C GLY A 75 -4.61 -0.94 -20.45
N LYS A 76 -3.44 -1.50 -20.13
CA LYS A 76 -2.80 -1.43 -18.80
C LYS A 76 -1.31 -1.11 -18.91
N ASP A 77 -0.77 -0.49 -17.87
CA ASP A 77 0.67 -0.18 -17.76
C ASP A 77 1.37 -1.31 -17.00
N ASP A 78 2.07 -2.18 -17.74
CA ASP A 78 2.72 -3.35 -17.17
C ASP A 78 3.83 -3.00 -16.15
N THR A 79 4.36 -1.77 -16.14
CA THR A 79 5.35 -1.36 -15.13
C THR A 79 4.78 -1.35 -13.71
N GLU A 80 3.48 -1.06 -13.57
CA GLU A 80 2.81 -1.20 -12.28
C GLU A 80 2.49 -2.65 -11.96
N ASP A 81 2.13 -3.45 -12.97
CA ASP A 81 1.76 -4.85 -12.78
C ASP A 81 2.97 -5.72 -12.46
N GLU A 82 4.15 -5.47 -13.05
CA GLU A 82 5.41 -6.11 -12.66
C GLU A 82 5.79 -5.77 -11.22
N LEU A 83 5.69 -4.50 -10.81
CA LEU A 83 5.95 -4.10 -9.43
C LEU A 83 4.97 -4.75 -8.45
N LYS A 84 3.69 -4.83 -8.81
CA LYS A 84 2.67 -5.53 -8.00
C LYS A 84 2.97 -7.03 -7.93
N ARG A 85 3.33 -7.67 -9.04
CA ARG A 85 3.69 -9.10 -9.09
C ARG A 85 4.93 -9.40 -8.24
N VAL A 86 5.98 -8.59 -8.34
CA VAL A 86 7.19 -8.73 -7.52
C VAL A 86 6.89 -8.53 -6.03
N LEU A 87 6.02 -7.58 -5.69
CA LEU A 87 5.59 -7.36 -4.31
C LEU A 87 4.77 -8.54 -3.76
N ILE A 88 3.92 -9.15 -4.60
CA ILE A 88 3.12 -10.33 -4.25
C ILE A 88 4.04 -11.56 -4.08
N GLN A 89 4.96 -11.80 -5.01
CA GLN A 89 5.92 -12.91 -4.94
C GLN A 89 6.82 -12.81 -3.70
N LYS A 90 7.29 -11.61 -3.35
CA LYS A 90 8.08 -11.39 -2.13
C LYS A 90 7.28 -11.68 -0.85
N LYS A 91 5.96 -11.48 -0.87
CA LYS A 91 5.09 -11.80 0.27
C LYS A 91 4.75 -13.29 0.36
N GLU A 92 4.80 -14.00 -0.76
CA GLU A 92 4.50 -15.43 -0.88
C GLU A 92 5.72 -16.32 -0.56
N GLU A 93 6.96 -15.83 -0.78
CA GLU A 93 8.19 -16.56 -0.43
C GLU A 93 8.56 -16.53 1.07
N GLU A 94 7.93 -15.69 1.89
CA GLU A 94 8.29 -15.48 3.32
C GLU A 94 7.19 -15.89 4.30
N THR A 95 6.26 -16.76 3.90
CA THR A 95 5.53 -17.56 4.90
C THR A 95 6.28 -18.88 5.04
N PRO A 96 6.98 -19.13 6.17
CA PRO A 96 7.43 -20.49 6.46
C PRO A 96 6.21 -21.41 6.35
N GLU A 97 6.41 -22.61 5.80
CA GLU A 97 5.38 -23.65 5.74
C GLU A 97 4.67 -23.67 7.11
N PRO A 98 3.35 -23.43 7.15
CA PRO A 98 2.66 -23.25 8.42
C PRO A 98 2.93 -24.49 9.26
N ASP A 99 3.37 -24.26 10.49
CA ASP A 99 3.56 -25.35 11.42
C ASP A 99 2.26 -26.16 11.49
N ARG A 100 2.32 -27.49 11.42
CA ARG A 100 1.14 -28.37 11.48
C ARG A 100 0.23 -28.02 12.66
N PHE A 101 0.81 -27.53 13.76
CA PHE A 101 0.07 -27.02 14.91
C PHE A 101 -0.82 -25.81 14.58
N GLU A 102 -0.31 -24.85 13.80
CA GLU A 102 -1.04 -23.68 13.33
C GLU A 102 -2.16 -24.06 12.36
N GLU A 103 -1.90 -25.01 11.45
CA GLU A 103 -2.94 -25.56 10.56
C GLU A 103 -4.11 -26.12 11.37
N LEU A 104 -3.83 -26.91 12.42
CA LEU A 104 -4.86 -27.50 13.26
C LEU A 104 -5.70 -26.44 14.01
N ILE A 105 -5.07 -25.33 14.43
CA ILE A 105 -5.79 -24.20 15.04
C ILE A 105 -6.77 -23.59 14.03
N ASN A 106 -6.29 -23.34 12.81
CA ASN A 106 -7.11 -22.78 11.74
C ASN A 106 -8.27 -23.72 11.39
N GLU A 107 -8.00 -25.00 11.22
CA GLU A 107 -9.04 -26.00 10.95
C GLU A 107 -10.08 -26.07 12.08
N ILE A 108 -9.67 -26.02 13.36
CA ILE A 108 -10.62 -25.96 14.49
C ILE A 108 -11.49 -24.70 14.39
N GLN A 109 -10.89 -23.55 14.08
CA GLN A 109 -11.61 -22.29 13.97
C GLN A 109 -12.62 -22.31 12.81
N GLU A 110 -12.23 -22.82 11.64
CA GLU A 110 -13.13 -23.02 10.49
C GLU A 110 -14.33 -23.90 10.85
N ARG A 111 -14.11 -24.98 11.63
CA ARG A 111 -15.20 -25.86 12.07
C ARG A 111 -16.16 -25.18 13.06
N ARG A 112 -15.64 -24.31 13.93
CA ARG A 112 -16.47 -23.49 14.83
C ARG A 112 -17.29 -22.47 14.05
N GLU A 113 -16.68 -21.80 13.07
CA GLU A 113 -17.34 -20.84 12.21
C GLU A 113 -18.42 -21.49 11.36
N PHE A 114 -18.13 -22.64 10.76
CA PHE A 114 -19.12 -23.46 10.07
C PHE A 114 -20.31 -23.80 10.95
N LEU A 115 -20.09 -24.21 12.21
CA LEU A 115 -21.19 -24.51 13.12
C LEU A 115 -22.01 -23.26 13.44
N ALA A 116 -21.37 -22.11 13.65
CA ALA A 116 -22.04 -20.84 13.87
C ALA A 116 -22.89 -20.41 12.66
N GLU A 117 -22.37 -20.59 11.44
CA GLU A 117 -23.13 -20.35 10.20
C GLU A 117 -24.34 -21.29 10.08
N MET A 118 -24.15 -22.58 10.38
CA MET A 118 -25.25 -23.55 10.36
C MET A 118 -26.28 -23.26 11.46
N GLU A 119 -25.87 -22.76 12.62
CA GLU A 119 -26.76 -22.33 13.70
C GLU A 119 -27.57 -21.09 13.31
N ALA A 120 -26.94 -20.10 12.66
CA ALA A 120 -27.62 -18.93 12.11
C ALA A 120 -28.68 -19.32 11.05
N LEU A 121 -28.45 -20.40 10.31
CA LEU A 121 -29.42 -20.99 9.37
C LEU A 121 -30.45 -21.93 10.05
N GLY A 122 -30.40 -22.09 11.38
CA GLY A 122 -31.29 -22.97 12.15
C GLY A 122 -31.01 -24.47 12.00
N GLN A 123 -29.89 -24.84 11.38
CA GLN A 123 -29.49 -26.22 11.12
C GLN A 123 -28.38 -26.75 12.05
N GLY A 124 -27.93 -25.95 13.03
CA GLY A 124 -26.83 -26.30 13.94
C GLY A 124 -26.94 -27.70 14.56
N ARG A 125 -28.12 -28.08 15.07
CA ARG A 125 -28.36 -29.41 15.69
C ARG A 125 -28.06 -30.61 14.77
N LYS A 126 -28.12 -30.44 13.45
CA LYS A 126 -27.82 -31.52 12.49
C LYS A 126 -26.32 -31.79 12.41
N TYR A 127 -25.51 -30.75 12.60
CA TYR A 127 -24.07 -30.78 12.37
C TYR A 127 -23.25 -30.76 13.66
N GLU A 128 -23.84 -30.32 14.77
CA GLU A 128 -23.20 -30.16 16.07
C GLU A 128 -22.38 -31.39 16.49
N GLY A 129 -22.98 -32.58 16.49
CA GLY A 129 -22.28 -33.81 16.88
C GLY A 129 -21.07 -34.12 15.98
N ILE A 130 -21.24 -33.97 14.67
CA ILE A 130 -20.17 -34.24 13.69
C ILE A 130 -19.03 -33.24 13.87
N VAL A 131 -19.36 -31.95 13.95
CA VAL A 131 -18.37 -30.88 14.15
C VAL A 131 -17.61 -31.06 15.46
N LEU A 132 -18.30 -31.38 16.57
CA LEU A 132 -17.66 -31.61 17.86
C LEU A 132 -16.69 -32.80 17.83
N THR A 133 -17.05 -33.88 17.12
CA THR A 133 -16.13 -35.01 16.94
C THR A 133 -14.89 -34.64 16.13
N GLU A 134 -15.03 -33.84 15.08
CA GLU A 134 -13.89 -33.38 14.28
C GLU A 134 -12.99 -32.41 15.06
N ILE A 135 -13.58 -31.49 15.82
CA ILE A 135 -12.81 -30.60 16.73
C ILE A 135 -12.04 -31.45 17.74
N SER A 136 -12.68 -32.47 18.33
CA SER A 136 -12.04 -33.37 19.29
C SER A 136 -10.87 -34.15 18.65
N GLN A 137 -11.04 -34.61 17.41
CA GLN A 137 -9.98 -35.28 16.66
C GLN A 137 -8.78 -34.36 16.43
N LYS A 138 -9.01 -33.11 16.02
CA LYS A 138 -7.95 -32.12 15.79
C LYS A 138 -7.23 -31.74 17.08
N LEU A 139 -7.96 -31.58 18.19
CA LEU A 139 -7.37 -31.34 19.52
C LEU A 139 -6.47 -32.50 19.97
N HIS A 140 -6.86 -33.73 19.70
CA HIS A 140 -6.04 -34.89 20.01
C HIS A 140 -4.75 -34.91 19.18
N GLU A 141 -4.82 -34.56 17.89
CA GLU A 141 -3.65 -34.44 17.04
C GLU A 141 -2.69 -33.35 17.57
N MET A 142 -3.22 -32.20 17.98
CA MET A 142 -2.43 -31.14 18.62
C MET A 142 -1.73 -31.64 19.90
N GLU A 143 -2.43 -32.39 20.75
CA GLU A 143 -1.86 -32.95 21.99
C GLU A 143 -0.70 -33.93 21.70
N ILE A 144 -0.82 -34.75 20.64
CA ILE A 144 0.25 -35.66 20.22
C ILE A 144 1.48 -34.87 19.77
N ILE A 145 1.29 -33.81 18.98
CA ILE A 145 2.38 -32.94 18.52
C ILE A 145 3.09 -32.29 19.71
N ASP A 146 2.33 -31.75 20.66
CA ASP A 146 2.89 -31.09 21.84
C ASP A 146 3.69 -32.06 22.73
N LYS A 147 3.16 -33.28 22.94
CA LYS A 147 3.87 -34.35 23.65
C LYS A 147 5.21 -34.67 22.99
N LYS A 148 5.22 -34.89 21.67
CA LYS A 148 6.46 -35.18 20.92
C LYS A 148 7.50 -34.06 21.08
N ARG A 149 7.09 -32.79 20.94
CA ARG A 149 7.97 -31.63 21.14
C ARG A 149 8.53 -31.58 22.54
N SER A 150 7.69 -31.81 23.54
CA SER A 150 8.12 -31.80 24.95
C SER A 150 9.15 -32.91 25.26
N GLU A 151 8.99 -34.09 24.64
CA GLU A 151 9.93 -35.21 24.76
C GLU A 151 11.27 -34.91 24.08
N GLU A 152 11.24 -34.32 22.88
CA GLU A 152 12.44 -33.87 22.17
C GLU A 152 13.21 -32.82 22.97
N MET A 153 12.51 -31.81 23.51
CA MET A 153 13.10 -30.80 24.38
C MET A 153 13.73 -31.43 25.62
N ARG A 154 13.03 -32.36 26.29
CA ARG A 154 13.57 -33.10 27.44
C ARG A 154 14.81 -33.92 27.08
N LYS A 155 14.83 -34.55 25.91
CA LYS A 155 15.98 -35.32 25.41
C LYS A 155 17.18 -34.42 25.11
N ILE A 156 16.96 -33.20 24.60
CA ILE A 156 18.03 -32.22 24.40
C ILE A 156 18.59 -31.75 25.74
N MET A 157 17.73 -31.44 26.70
CA MET A 157 18.15 -30.98 28.04
C MET A 157 18.89 -32.05 28.84
N THR A 158 18.52 -33.32 28.67
CA THR A 158 19.16 -34.45 29.38
C THR A 158 20.41 -34.98 28.70
N LYS A 159 20.65 -34.65 27.42
CA LYS A 159 21.94 -34.93 26.78
C LYS A 159 23.01 -34.09 27.47
N PRO A 160 24.02 -34.70 28.12
CA PRO A 160 25.11 -33.94 28.68
C PRO A 160 25.79 -33.18 27.54
N PHE A 161 25.93 -31.87 27.70
CA PHE A 161 26.81 -31.08 26.85
C PHE A 161 28.19 -31.76 26.88
N PRO A 162 28.84 -32.02 25.73
CA PRO A 162 30.21 -32.48 25.74
C PRO A 162 31.03 -31.35 26.37
N VAL A 163 31.34 -31.49 27.66
CA VAL A 163 32.34 -30.68 28.35
C VAL A 163 33.61 -30.93 27.56
N GLY A 164 33.94 -29.99 26.69
CA GLY A 164 35.15 -30.02 25.90
C GLY A 164 36.33 -30.26 26.83
N ASN A 165 37.05 -31.34 26.54
CA ASN A 165 38.26 -31.72 27.23
C ASN A 165 39.20 -30.50 27.31
N LYS A 166 39.41 -29.97 28.52
CA LYS A 166 40.51 -29.05 28.78
C LYS A 166 41.79 -29.88 28.66
N SER A 167 42.36 -29.90 27.47
CA SER A 167 43.74 -30.32 27.29
C SER A 167 44.65 -29.16 27.69
N ASN A 168 45.71 -29.52 28.42
CA ASN A 168 46.96 -28.78 28.63
C ASN A 168 46.92 -27.48 29.46
N LEU A 169 47.43 -27.55 30.70
CA LEU A 169 48.57 -26.74 31.12
C LEU A 169 49.21 -27.28 32.42
N GLN A 170 50.56 -27.28 32.48
CA GLN A 170 51.50 -27.49 33.60
C GLN A 170 51.78 -28.96 34.00
N ASP A 171 53.02 -29.45 34.15
CA ASP A 171 54.39 -28.90 34.02
C ASP A 171 55.34 -30.04 33.61
#